data_AF-A0A671UXF9-F1
#
_entry.id   AF-A0A671UXF9-F1
#
_cell.length_a   1.000
_cell.length_b   1.000
_cell.length_c   1.000
_cell.angle_alpha   90.00
_cell.angle_beta   90.00
_cell.angle_gamma   90.00
#
_symmetry.space_group_name_H-M   'P 1'
#
loop_
_entity.id
_entity.type
_entity.pdbx_description
1 polymer ?
#
loop_
_entity_poly.entity_id
_entity_poly.type
_entity_poly.pdbx_seq_one_letter_code
_entity_poly.pdbx_strand_id
1 'polypeptide(L)'
;KGLDPVFSFFSETQTGNCKEVCDLGLDFTQNPQMLTGSWTEYSSLPENYLKGCKWAPDGSCILTNSADNVLRVYNLPPEIYSYNWDLLPEMSPVLRMAEGDTIYDYCWYPKMTSLDPDTCFLASSSRDNPVHVWDAFYGEVRASFRPYNHLDELTAAHSLCFSPDGTQLYCGFDKTVRVFYTDRPGRDCEERPTIVKKQGQSGIISCFGFSPCQSVYACGSYSRCAGLYSCQDGTLLALLPTRHHGGLTHLLFSPDGNYLYTGGRKDPEILCWDLREPGKVLFSLKRNVATNQRIYFDLDLSGRYLLSGDTEGVVSVWDTQTAPPDVDEDLLQPQLRFQAHWDCTNGISIHPFMPLLATSSGQRQFPWPADSEGDSASDGEGGEAVMSPQETRQDNTLSLWWAGPLGPAAEGGQEQSTAVAEA
;
A
#
# COMPACT_ATOMS: atom_id res chain seq x y z
N LYS A 1 -21.46 28.84 -25.83
CA LYS A 1 -20.30 29.28 -26.65
C LYS A 1 -19.18 29.64 -25.67
N GLY A 2 -18.12 28.89 -25.47
CA GLY A 2 -17.71 27.59 -26.00
C GLY A 2 -17.32 26.66 -24.84
N LEU A 3 -17.49 25.37 -25.07
CA LEU A 3 -16.97 24.29 -24.24
C LEU A 3 -15.68 23.82 -24.92
N ASP A 4 -14.58 23.77 -24.17
CA ASP A 4 -13.35 23.10 -24.60
C ASP A 4 -13.59 21.58 -24.68
N PRO A 5 -13.19 20.90 -25.75
CA PRO A 5 -13.45 19.48 -25.95
C PRO A 5 -12.24 18.65 -25.48
N VAL A 6 -12.04 18.50 -24.17
CA VAL A 6 -11.01 17.56 -23.65
C VAL A 6 -11.52 16.67 -22.50
N PHE A 7 -12.69 16.95 -21.93
CA PHE A 7 -13.26 16.14 -20.83
C PHE A 7 -14.59 15.47 -21.23
N SER A 8 -14.57 14.64 -22.27
CA SER A 8 -15.75 13.87 -22.67
C SER A 8 -15.40 12.43 -23.05
N PHE A 9 -14.79 11.69 -22.14
CA PHE A 9 -14.94 10.24 -22.05
C PHE A 9 -14.70 9.89 -20.59
N PHE A 10 -15.74 9.44 -19.89
CA PHE A 10 -15.75 8.59 -18.68
C PHE A 10 -17.09 8.79 -17.98
N SER A 11 -18.11 8.13 -18.52
CA SER A 11 -19.40 7.92 -17.88
C SER A 11 -20.10 6.79 -18.64
N GLU A 12 -19.63 5.56 -18.49
CA GLU A 12 -20.47 4.39 -18.73
C GLU A 12 -20.31 3.41 -17.57
N THR A 13 -21.39 3.32 -16.80
CA THR A 13 -21.70 2.23 -15.89
C THR A 13 -21.71 0.91 -16.67
N GLN A 14 -20.75 0.02 -16.40
CA GLN A 14 -20.80 -1.34 -16.93
C GLN A 14 -20.92 -2.37 -15.80
N THR A 15 -22.15 -2.80 -15.59
CA THR A 15 -22.48 -4.11 -15.05
C THR A 15 -22.11 -5.18 -16.08
N GLY A 16 -21.20 -6.09 -15.72
CA GLY A 16 -21.07 -7.41 -16.34
C GLY A 16 -20.39 -7.49 -17.71
N ASN A 17 -19.05 -7.52 -17.72
CA ASN A 17 -18.19 -8.45 -18.47
C ASN A 17 -16.73 -8.05 -18.24
N CYS A 18 -15.82 -9.03 -18.34
CA CYS A 18 -14.38 -8.92 -18.10
C CYS A 18 -13.81 -7.54 -18.48
N LYS A 19 -13.28 -6.81 -17.49
CA LYS A 19 -12.56 -5.55 -17.69
C LYS A 19 -11.53 -5.74 -18.80
N GLU A 20 -11.60 -4.93 -19.85
CA GLU A 20 -10.48 -4.77 -20.77
C GLU A 20 -9.24 -4.45 -19.93
N VAL A 21 -8.17 -5.22 -20.13
CA VAL A 21 -6.91 -5.03 -19.41
C VAL A 21 -6.33 -3.71 -19.89
N CYS A 22 -6.54 -2.63 -19.12
CA CYS A 22 -5.84 -1.38 -19.34
C CYS A 22 -4.35 -1.62 -19.09
N ASP A 23 -3.58 -1.75 -20.15
CA ASP A 23 -2.13 -1.73 -20.08
C ASP A 23 -1.70 -0.31 -19.68
N LEU A 24 -1.09 -0.17 -18.50
CA LEU A 24 -0.59 1.10 -17.98
C LEU A 24 0.65 1.59 -18.75
N GLY A 25 1.22 0.77 -19.62
CA GLY A 25 2.48 1.07 -20.31
C GLY A 25 3.67 1.04 -19.36
N LEU A 26 3.60 0.23 -18.30
CA LEU A 26 4.71 0.03 -17.36
C LEU A 26 5.85 -0.71 -18.06
N ASP A 27 7.03 -0.08 -18.06
CA ASP A 27 8.25 -0.59 -18.65
C ASP A 27 9.35 -0.67 -17.58
N PHE A 28 9.61 -1.90 -17.13
CA PHE A 28 10.70 -2.22 -16.19
C PHE A 28 11.91 -2.85 -16.90
N THR A 29 12.11 -2.57 -18.19
CA THR A 29 13.39 -2.86 -18.86
C THR A 29 14.48 -1.84 -18.49
N GLN A 30 14.09 -0.68 -17.98
CA GLN A 30 14.96 0.38 -17.49
C GLN A 30 14.57 0.77 -16.06
N ASN A 31 15.47 1.47 -15.36
CA ASN A 31 15.16 1.99 -14.03
C ASN A 31 14.13 3.12 -14.14
N PRO A 32 13.10 3.15 -13.26
CA PRO A 32 12.17 4.26 -13.18
C PRO A 32 12.91 5.59 -12.93
N GLN A 33 12.45 6.67 -13.55
CA GLN A 33 12.97 8.01 -13.34
C GLN A 33 12.27 8.65 -12.14
N MET A 34 13.03 9.10 -11.14
CA MET A 34 12.48 9.90 -10.05
C MET A 34 12.03 11.26 -10.60
N LEU A 35 10.78 11.63 -10.35
CA LEU A 35 10.18 12.89 -10.84
C LEU A 35 10.25 13.97 -9.76
N THR A 36 9.65 13.70 -8.61
CA THR A 36 9.56 14.62 -7.47
C THR A 36 9.25 13.81 -6.21
N GLY A 37 9.12 14.49 -5.08
CA GLY A 37 8.80 13.88 -3.80
C GLY A 37 8.57 14.93 -2.72
N SER A 38 8.48 14.48 -1.48
CA SER A 38 8.36 15.30 -0.28
C SER A 38 9.38 14.81 0.74
N TRP A 39 10.31 15.70 1.11
CA TRP A 39 11.46 15.39 1.98
C TRP A 39 11.51 16.33 3.19
N THR A 40 11.27 17.62 2.96
CA THR A 40 11.33 18.67 3.98
C THR A 40 10.24 18.52 5.03
N GLU A 41 9.03 18.08 4.63
CA GLU A 41 7.90 17.85 5.55
C GLU A 41 8.28 16.88 6.68
N TYR A 42 8.99 15.80 6.35
CA TYR A 42 9.35 14.72 7.27
C TYR A 42 10.70 14.95 7.99
N SER A 43 11.45 15.97 7.58
CA SER A 43 12.72 16.35 8.21
C SER A 43 12.54 17.28 9.41
N SER A 44 11.34 17.85 9.58
CA SER A 44 11.04 18.83 10.62
C SER A 44 11.01 18.25 12.05
N LEU A 45 10.65 16.98 12.17
CA LEU A 45 10.56 16.26 13.44
C LEU A 45 11.54 15.09 13.44
N PRO A 46 12.26 14.84 14.54
CA PRO A 46 13.14 13.69 14.64
C PRO A 46 12.32 12.40 14.56
N GLU A 47 12.85 11.39 13.85
CA GLU A 47 12.21 10.08 13.66
C GLU A 47 10.80 10.12 13.02
N ASN A 48 10.48 11.12 12.19
CA ASN A 48 9.20 11.17 11.49
C ASN A 48 9.15 10.29 10.23
N TYR A 49 9.38 8.99 10.39
CA TYR A 49 9.36 8.03 9.29
C TYR A 49 7.94 7.76 8.78
N LEU A 50 7.82 7.47 7.48
CA LEU A 50 6.54 7.10 6.88
C LEU A 50 6.17 5.65 7.24
N LYS A 51 4.88 5.33 7.14
CA LYS A 51 4.28 4.02 7.39
C LYS A 51 3.45 3.56 6.19
N GLY A 52 3.91 3.90 4.98
CA GLY A 52 3.29 3.59 3.70
C GLY A 52 2.76 4.80 2.94
N CYS A 53 2.41 4.55 1.68
CA CYS A 53 1.70 5.47 0.80
C CYS A 53 0.63 4.71 -0.01
N LYS A 54 -0.45 5.39 -0.40
CA LYS A 54 -1.54 4.82 -1.21
C LYS A 54 -2.08 5.86 -2.19
N TRP A 55 -2.18 5.51 -3.46
CA TRP A 55 -2.92 6.31 -4.43
C TRP A 55 -4.41 6.35 -4.11
N ALA A 56 -5.02 7.51 -4.35
CA ALA A 56 -6.45 7.62 -4.48
C ALA A 56 -6.94 6.73 -5.65
N PRO A 57 -8.14 6.13 -5.56
CA PRO A 57 -8.70 5.29 -6.63
C PRO A 57 -8.80 5.99 -8.00
N ASP A 58 -8.94 7.31 -8.01
CA ASP A 58 -8.97 8.13 -9.23
C ASP A 58 -7.58 8.59 -9.70
N GLY A 59 -6.50 8.29 -8.94
CA GLY A 59 -5.13 8.68 -9.24
C GLY A 59 -4.80 10.15 -8.97
N SER A 60 -5.73 10.95 -8.47
CA SER A 60 -5.56 12.39 -8.28
C SER A 60 -4.59 12.77 -7.15
N CYS A 61 -4.55 11.94 -6.11
CA CYS A 61 -3.87 12.24 -4.86
C CYS A 61 -3.15 11.01 -4.29
N ILE A 62 -2.18 11.26 -3.41
CA ILE A 62 -1.48 10.25 -2.60
C ILE A 62 -1.79 10.49 -1.13
N LEU A 63 -2.16 9.42 -0.42
CA LEU A 63 -2.30 9.40 1.03
C LEU A 63 -1.06 8.79 1.66
N THR A 64 -0.50 9.47 2.66
CA THR A 64 0.59 8.93 3.48
C THR A 64 0.24 8.98 4.96
N ASN A 65 0.94 8.15 5.73
CA ASN A 65 0.92 8.12 7.18
C ASN A 65 2.35 8.16 7.69
N SER A 66 2.59 8.81 8.82
CA SER A 66 3.92 8.93 9.42
C SER A 66 3.94 8.67 10.93
N ALA A 67 5.12 8.74 11.53
CA ALA A 67 5.32 8.46 12.94
C ALA A 67 4.65 9.48 13.88
N ASP A 68 4.43 10.71 13.39
CA ASP A 68 3.72 11.79 14.08
C ASP A 68 2.19 11.61 14.19
N ASN A 69 1.64 10.47 13.73
CA ASN A 69 0.20 10.15 13.75
C ASN A 69 -0.66 11.10 12.90
N VAL A 70 -0.07 11.69 11.87
CA VAL A 70 -0.78 12.57 10.93
C VAL A 70 -0.89 11.90 9.57
N LEU A 71 -2.11 11.81 9.05
CA LEU A 71 -2.38 11.44 7.67
C LEU A 71 -2.24 12.66 6.78
N ARG A 72 -1.58 12.50 5.65
CA ARG A 72 -1.31 13.60 4.70
C ARG A 72 -1.83 13.25 3.32
N VAL A 73 -2.47 14.23 2.67
CA VAL A 73 -2.91 14.12 1.28
C VAL A 73 -2.06 15.04 0.42
N TYR A 74 -1.49 14.48 -0.64
CA TYR A 74 -0.71 15.19 -1.64
C TYR A 74 -1.43 15.13 -2.97
N ASN A 75 -1.61 16.27 -3.63
CA ASN A 75 -2.13 16.30 -4.99
C ASN A 75 -1.01 15.97 -5.98
N LEU A 76 -1.37 15.31 -7.08
CA LEU A 76 -0.45 15.11 -8.19
C LEU A 76 -0.13 16.46 -8.85
N PRO A 77 1.16 16.87 -8.98
CA PRO A 77 1.52 18.09 -9.68
C PRO A 77 0.96 18.12 -11.11
N PRO A 78 0.30 19.23 -11.52
CA PRO A 78 -0.33 19.31 -12.84
C PRO A 78 0.67 19.20 -14.00
N GLU A 79 1.94 19.54 -13.76
CA GLU A 79 3.04 19.43 -14.71
C GLU A 79 3.33 17.98 -15.14
N ILE A 80 2.93 17.00 -14.33
CA ILE A 80 3.13 15.59 -14.68
C ILE A 80 2.23 15.19 -15.85
N TYR A 81 1.02 15.73 -15.92
CA TYR A 81 0.08 15.48 -17.03
C TYR A 81 0.56 16.09 -18.35
N SER A 82 1.40 17.13 -18.31
CA SER A 82 1.93 17.77 -19.51
C SER A 82 3.21 17.13 -20.04
N TYR A 83 3.70 16.06 -19.40
CA TYR A 83 4.94 15.37 -19.75
C TYR A 83 6.18 16.29 -19.78
N ASN A 84 6.15 17.39 -19.04
CA ASN A 84 7.26 18.33 -18.92
C ASN A 84 7.85 18.25 -17.51
N TRP A 85 8.97 17.53 -17.36
CA TRP A 85 9.55 17.19 -16.05
C TRP A 85 10.86 17.90 -15.73
N ASP A 86 11.27 18.91 -16.51
CA ASP A 86 12.59 19.52 -16.37
C ASP A 86 12.81 20.16 -14.98
N LEU A 87 11.74 20.67 -14.34
CA LEU A 87 11.77 21.34 -13.04
C LEU A 87 10.47 21.10 -12.26
N LEU A 88 10.26 19.88 -11.75
CA LEU A 88 9.16 19.61 -10.82
C LEU A 88 9.50 20.11 -9.41
N PRO A 89 8.66 20.94 -8.78
CA PRO A 89 8.89 21.39 -7.41
C PRO A 89 8.68 20.23 -6.43
N GLU A 90 9.24 20.38 -5.23
CA GLU A 90 8.96 19.49 -4.10
C GLU A 90 7.46 19.52 -3.76
N MET A 91 6.88 18.36 -3.54
CA MET A 91 5.49 18.19 -3.16
C MET A 91 5.28 18.60 -1.71
N SER A 92 4.23 19.39 -1.48
CA SER A 92 3.74 19.73 -0.14
C SER A 92 2.34 19.15 0.09
N PRO A 93 2.03 18.70 1.31
CA PRO A 93 0.72 18.13 1.58
C PRO A 93 -0.33 19.24 1.64
N VAL A 94 -1.45 19.00 0.97
CA VAL A 94 -2.60 19.90 0.90
C VAL A 94 -3.45 19.77 2.16
N LEU A 95 -3.54 18.56 2.72
CA LEU A 95 -4.27 18.28 3.96
C LEU A 95 -3.41 17.53 4.97
N ARG A 96 -3.70 17.79 6.24
CA ARG A 96 -3.12 17.12 7.41
C ARG A 96 -4.25 16.75 8.36
N MET A 97 -4.45 15.47 8.60
CA MET A 97 -5.49 14.94 9.51
C MET A 97 -4.78 14.23 10.66
N ALA A 98 -4.83 14.84 11.84
CA ALA A 98 -4.14 14.33 13.03
C ALA A 98 -5.03 13.36 13.81
N GLU A 99 -4.52 12.16 14.04
CA GLU A 99 -5.14 11.16 14.90
C GLU A 99 -4.67 11.30 16.34
N GLY A 100 -5.46 10.79 17.28
CA GLY A 100 -5.17 10.92 18.72
C GLY A 100 -3.95 10.11 19.19
N ASP A 101 -3.61 9.03 18.48
CA ASP A 101 -2.48 8.14 18.80
C ASP A 101 -2.07 7.37 17.53
N THR A 102 -1.18 6.39 17.70
CA THR A 102 -0.59 5.52 16.70
C THR A 102 -1.63 4.97 15.74
N ILE A 103 -1.52 5.38 14.48
CA ILE A 103 -2.33 4.87 13.39
C ILE A 103 -1.88 3.45 13.05
N TYR A 104 -2.83 2.49 13.11
CA TYR A 104 -2.60 1.09 12.74
C TYR A 104 -2.79 0.84 11.25
N ASP A 105 -3.84 1.39 10.66
CA ASP A 105 -4.18 1.22 9.25
C ASP A 105 -5.01 2.39 8.75
N TYR A 106 -5.01 2.55 7.42
CA TYR A 106 -5.75 3.58 6.73
C TYR A 106 -6.08 3.13 5.31
N CYS A 107 -7.23 3.56 4.79
CA CYS A 107 -7.67 3.20 3.44
C CYS A 107 -8.55 4.28 2.82
N TRP A 108 -8.45 4.42 1.50
CA TRP A 108 -9.34 5.27 0.71
C TRP A 108 -10.73 4.65 0.57
N TYR A 109 -11.75 5.49 0.48
CA TYR A 109 -13.04 5.05 -0.03
C TYR A 109 -12.89 4.59 -1.50
N PRO A 110 -13.30 3.37 -1.87
CA PRO A 110 -12.93 2.77 -3.16
C PRO A 110 -13.54 3.46 -4.37
N LYS A 111 -14.62 4.23 -4.19
CA LYS A 111 -15.27 5.01 -5.25
C LYS A 111 -14.96 6.50 -5.17
N MET A 112 -13.90 6.87 -4.46
CA MET A 112 -13.46 8.26 -4.42
C MET A 112 -13.18 8.77 -5.84
N THR A 113 -13.71 9.94 -6.14
CA THR A 113 -13.34 10.74 -7.31
C THR A 113 -13.32 12.21 -6.93
N SER A 114 -12.26 12.92 -7.30
CA SER A 114 -12.10 14.35 -7.07
C SER A 114 -13.17 15.22 -7.75
N LEU A 115 -13.94 14.64 -8.67
CA LEU A 115 -15.09 15.30 -9.30
C LEU A 115 -16.33 15.33 -8.39
N ASP A 116 -16.41 14.43 -7.39
CA ASP A 116 -17.54 14.32 -6.47
C ASP A 116 -17.08 14.38 -5.00
N PRO A 117 -17.20 15.55 -4.35
CA PRO A 117 -16.82 15.75 -2.96
C PRO A 117 -17.48 14.80 -1.96
N ASP A 118 -18.66 14.27 -2.25
CA ASP A 118 -19.35 13.35 -1.35
C ASP A 118 -18.61 12.01 -1.25
N THR A 119 -17.90 11.61 -2.31
CA THR A 119 -17.08 10.39 -2.36
C THR A 119 -15.66 10.56 -1.80
N CYS A 120 -15.22 11.79 -1.59
CA CYS A 120 -13.87 12.10 -1.15
C CYS A 120 -13.71 11.96 0.36
N PHE A 121 -13.60 10.72 0.80
CA PHE A 121 -13.26 10.40 2.17
C PHE A 121 -12.34 9.18 2.28
N LEU A 122 -11.69 9.08 3.44
CA LEU A 122 -10.78 8.01 3.80
C LEU A 122 -11.05 7.58 5.24
N ALA A 123 -10.73 6.33 5.57
CA ALA A 123 -10.85 5.80 6.92
C ALA A 123 -9.48 5.57 7.54
N SER A 124 -9.39 5.76 8.85
CA SER A 124 -8.20 5.48 9.65
C SER A 124 -8.56 4.87 10.99
N SER A 125 -7.68 4.00 11.46
CA SER A 125 -7.78 3.38 12.78
C SER A 125 -6.55 3.76 13.59
N SER A 126 -6.76 4.25 14.80
CA SER A 126 -5.70 4.61 15.74
C SER A 126 -5.87 3.85 17.06
N ARG A 127 -4.78 3.75 17.82
CA ARG A 127 -4.77 3.11 19.15
C ARG A 127 -5.78 3.80 20.07
N ASP A 128 -6.60 3.00 20.76
CA ASP A 128 -7.57 3.41 21.78
C ASP A 128 -8.52 4.54 21.34
N ASN A 129 -8.76 4.65 20.03
CA ASN A 129 -9.57 5.67 19.40
C ASN A 129 -10.57 5.02 18.43
N PRO A 130 -11.68 5.70 18.11
CA PRO A 130 -12.64 5.16 17.18
C PRO A 130 -12.05 5.16 15.77
N VAL A 131 -12.63 4.36 14.89
CA VAL A 131 -12.29 4.44 13.47
C VAL A 131 -12.89 5.73 12.92
N HIS A 132 -12.04 6.64 12.50
CA HIS A 132 -12.45 7.92 11.92
C HIS A 132 -12.58 7.81 10.41
N VAL A 133 -13.63 8.45 9.88
CA VAL A 133 -13.75 8.74 8.45
C VAL A 133 -13.54 10.24 8.27
N TRP A 134 -12.54 10.57 7.46
CA TRP A 134 -12.10 11.94 7.21
C TRP A 134 -12.55 12.42 5.85
N ASP A 135 -12.90 13.69 5.78
CA ASP A 135 -13.10 14.42 4.55
C ASP A 135 -11.75 14.67 3.85
N ALA A 136 -11.59 14.20 2.61
CA ALA A 136 -10.37 14.37 1.84
C ALA A 136 -10.29 15.70 1.05
N PHE A 137 -11.26 16.60 1.23
CA PHE A 137 -11.22 18.00 0.75
C PHE A 137 -10.95 18.99 1.88
N TYR A 138 -11.58 18.80 3.03
CA TYR A 138 -11.51 19.76 4.15
C TYR A 138 -10.63 19.27 5.31
N GLY A 139 -10.33 17.97 5.38
CA GLY A 139 -9.56 17.38 6.48
C GLY A 139 -10.34 17.26 7.79
N GLU A 140 -11.67 17.38 7.74
CA GLU A 140 -12.56 17.28 8.91
C GLU A 140 -13.07 15.84 9.12
N VAL A 141 -13.37 15.47 10.36
CA VAL A 141 -13.99 14.17 10.65
C VAL A 141 -15.45 14.18 10.21
N ARG A 142 -15.80 13.37 9.21
CA ARG A 142 -17.19 13.17 8.74
C ARG A 142 -17.96 12.20 9.62
N ALA A 143 -17.31 11.13 10.05
CA ALA A 143 -17.95 10.07 10.80
C ALA A 143 -16.96 9.35 11.74
N SER A 144 -17.51 8.67 12.75
CA SER A 144 -16.75 7.83 13.67
C SER A 144 -17.49 6.52 13.93
N PHE A 145 -16.80 5.41 13.70
CA PHE A 145 -17.25 4.07 14.04
C PHE A 145 -16.59 3.64 15.34
N ARG A 146 -17.41 3.23 16.32
CA ARG A 146 -17.01 3.01 17.71
C ARG A 146 -17.12 1.53 18.05
N PRO A 147 -16.11 0.71 17.74
CA PRO A 147 -16.05 -0.69 18.16
C PRO A 147 -15.85 -0.80 19.68
N TYR A 148 -16.78 -1.43 20.40
CA TYR A 148 -16.70 -1.65 21.85
C TYR A 148 -16.44 -3.12 22.19
N ASN A 149 -15.64 -3.40 23.21
CA ASN A 149 -15.45 -4.76 23.71
C ASN A 149 -16.61 -5.17 24.65
N HIS A 150 -16.55 -6.38 25.20
CA HIS A 150 -17.56 -6.91 26.13
C HIS A 150 -17.61 -6.18 27.49
N LEU A 151 -16.62 -5.34 27.80
CA LEU A 151 -16.55 -4.48 28.99
C LEU A 151 -17.02 -3.05 28.70
N ASP A 152 -17.57 -2.80 27.51
CA ASP A 152 -17.98 -1.46 27.04
C ASP A 152 -16.82 -0.46 26.94
N GLU A 153 -15.62 -0.95 26.67
CA GLU A 153 -14.45 -0.12 26.37
C GLU A 153 -14.19 -0.06 24.87
N LEU A 154 -13.67 1.07 24.40
CA LEU A 154 -13.30 1.24 23.00
C LEU A 154 -12.12 0.31 22.68
N THR A 155 -12.21 -0.40 21.56
CA THR A 155 -11.14 -1.29 21.10
C THR A 155 -10.64 -0.84 19.74
N ALA A 156 -9.33 -0.72 19.56
CA ALA A 156 -8.77 -0.29 18.30
C ALA A 156 -8.83 -1.39 17.22
N ALA A 157 -9.24 -1.03 16.01
CA ALA A 157 -9.09 -1.88 14.85
C ALA A 157 -7.62 -1.91 14.42
N HIS A 158 -7.10 -3.08 14.08
CA HIS A 158 -5.71 -3.26 13.62
C HIS A 158 -5.57 -3.21 12.10
N SER A 159 -6.68 -3.35 11.38
CA SER A 159 -6.72 -3.27 9.93
C SER A 159 -8.08 -2.79 9.46
N LEU A 160 -8.09 -2.10 8.31
CA LEU A 160 -9.27 -1.50 7.72
C LEU A 160 -9.37 -1.82 6.24
N CYS A 161 -10.59 -2.05 5.75
CA CYS A 161 -10.85 -2.14 4.33
C CYS A 161 -12.32 -1.86 4.04
N PHE A 162 -12.61 -0.97 3.09
CA PHE A 162 -13.96 -0.83 2.56
C PHE A 162 -14.30 -2.01 1.65
N SER A 163 -15.57 -2.40 1.65
CA SER A 163 -16.10 -3.27 0.60
C SER A 163 -15.97 -2.58 -0.77
N PRO A 164 -15.81 -3.32 -1.89
CA PRO A 164 -15.62 -2.72 -3.22
C PRO A 164 -16.76 -1.78 -3.66
N ASP A 165 -17.97 -2.02 -3.15
CA ASP A 165 -19.14 -1.17 -3.40
C ASP A 165 -19.19 0.08 -2.50
N GLY A 166 -18.34 0.15 -1.47
CA GLY A 166 -18.23 1.24 -0.51
C GLY A 166 -19.28 1.23 0.62
N THR A 167 -20.21 0.28 0.61
CA THR A 167 -21.36 0.28 1.54
C THR A 167 -21.00 -0.18 2.94
N GLN A 168 -19.89 -0.90 3.09
CA GLN A 168 -19.44 -1.48 4.35
C GLN A 168 -17.97 -1.18 4.60
N LEU A 169 -17.63 -1.01 5.88
CA LEU A 169 -16.26 -0.87 6.38
C LEU A 169 -15.92 -2.06 7.27
N TYR A 170 -14.91 -2.83 6.87
CA TYR A 170 -14.42 -4.01 7.56
C TYR A 170 -13.27 -3.60 8.48
N CYS A 171 -13.41 -3.95 9.75
CA CYS A 171 -12.46 -3.64 10.81
C CYS A 171 -11.94 -4.93 11.45
N GLY A 172 -10.63 -5.12 11.46
CA GLY A 172 -9.97 -6.33 11.98
C GLY A 172 -9.57 -6.21 13.44
N PHE A 173 -9.90 -7.23 14.24
CA PHE A 173 -9.59 -7.33 15.67
C PHE A 173 -8.93 -8.68 16.00
N ASP A 174 -8.68 -8.98 17.28
CA ASP A 174 -8.26 -10.33 17.69
C ASP A 174 -9.40 -11.33 17.46
N LYS A 175 -9.16 -12.29 16.54
CA LYS A 175 -10.05 -13.42 16.21
C LYS A 175 -11.46 -13.03 15.74
N THR A 176 -11.65 -11.78 15.31
CA THR A 176 -12.96 -11.24 14.93
C THR A 176 -12.80 -10.18 13.86
N VAL A 177 -13.74 -10.13 12.93
CA VAL A 177 -13.94 -9.02 12.00
C VAL A 177 -15.24 -8.33 12.38
N ARG A 178 -15.25 -7.01 12.47
CA ARG A 178 -16.49 -6.23 12.63
C ARG A 178 -16.77 -5.47 11.36
N VAL A 179 -18.02 -5.53 10.91
CA VAL A 179 -18.47 -4.89 9.69
C VAL A 179 -19.43 -3.79 10.05
N PHE A 180 -19.06 -2.56 9.71
CA PHE A 180 -19.89 -1.37 9.88
C PHE A 180 -20.53 -1.01 8.56
N TYR A 181 -21.75 -0.47 8.59
CA TYR A 181 -22.36 0.12 7.41
C TYR A 181 -21.91 1.58 7.28
N THR A 182 -21.39 1.96 6.12
CA THR A 182 -20.79 3.29 5.89
C THR A 182 -21.80 4.43 6.10
N ASP A 183 -23.09 4.18 5.82
CA ASP A 183 -24.20 5.13 5.98
C ASP A 183 -24.68 5.28 7.44
N ARG A 184 -24.21 4.43 8.36
CA ARG A 184 -24.66 4.37 9.76
C ARG A 184 -23.48 4.48 10.72
N PRO A 185 -22.92 5.69 10.89
CA PRO A 185 -21.86 5.91 11.86
C PRO A 185 -22.35 5.63 13.28
N GLY A 186 -21.46 5.15 14.15
CA GLY A 186 -21.79 4.82 15.53
C GLY A 186 -21.25 3.46 15.96
N ARG A 187 -22.00 2.79 16.83
CA ARG A 187 -21.62 1.53 17.49
C ARG A 187 -22.14 0.28 16.79
N ASP A 188 -23.18 0.44 15.96
CA ASP A 188 -23.86 -0.67 15.34
C ASP A 188 -22.96 -1.33 14.29
N CYS A 189 -22.64 -2.60 14.52
CA CYS A 189 -21.85 -3.42 13.61
C CYS A 189 -22.31 -4.87 13.63
N GLU A 190 -22.02 -5.57 12.54
CA GLU A 190 -22.08 -7.02 12.47
C GLU A 190 -20.76 -7.61 12.96
N GLU A 191 -20.81 -8.59 13.86
CA GLU A 191 -19.62 -9.31 14.32
C GLU A 191 -19.48 -10.65 13.57
N ARG A 192 -18.32 -10.84 12.94
CA ARG A 192 -17.94 -12.06 12.22
C ARG A 192 -16.74 -12.72 12.91
N PRO A 193 -16.97 -13.67 13.83
CA PRO A 193 -15.87 -14.34 14.53
C PRO A 193 -15.08 -15.23 13.57
N THR A 194 -13.75 -15.13 13.61
CA THR A 194 -12.87 -15.96 12.77
C THR A 194 -12.53 -17.30 13.42
N ILE A 195 -12.79 -17.44 14.72
CA ILE A 195 -12.75 -18.71 15.45
C ILE A 195 -14.14 -19.05 15.97
N VAL A 196 -14.60 -20.25 15.63
CA VAL A 196 -15.82 -20.85 16.19
C VAL A 196 -15.46 -22.22 16.76
N LYS A 197 -15.83 -22.50 18.02
CA LYS A 197 -15.56 -23.79 18.69
C LYS A 197 -14.08 -24.24 18.62
N LYS A 198 -13.15 -23.29 18.76
CA LYS A 198 -11.68 -23.50 18.64
C LYS A 198 -11.18 -23.93 17.25
N GLN A 199 -11.99 -23.78 16.21
CA GLN A 199 -11.62 -24.00 14.82
C GLN A 199 -11.72 -22.69 14.05
N GLY A 200 -10.80 -22.47 13.10
CA GLY A 200 -10.73 -21.26 12.28
C GLY A 200 -9.43 -20.48 12.44
N GLN A 201 -9.45 -19.22 12.01
CA GLN A 201 -8.27 -18.36 11.94
C GLN A 201 -8.03 -17.66 13.29
N SER A 202 -6.89 -17.96 13.92
CA SER A 202 -6.48 -17.37 15.20
C SER A 202 -5.75 -16.04 15.02
N GLY A 203 -5.64 -15.28 16.11
CA GLY A 203 -4.81 -14.09 16.22
C GLY A 203 -5.45 -12.81 15.71
N ILE A 204 -4.67 -11.72 15.79
CA ILE A 204 -5.07 -10.39 15.32
C ILE A 204 -5.21 -10.41 13.80
N ILE A 205 -6.35 -9.94 13.30
CA ILE A 205 -6.55 -9.69 11.87
C ILE A 205 -5.84 -8.39 11.50
N SER A 206 -4.78 -8.51 10.70
CA SER A 206 -3.78 -7.47 10.43
C SER A 206 -3.83 -6.91 9.01
N CYS A 207 -4.55 -7.56 8.10
CA CYS A 207 -4.80 -7.05 6.76
C CYS A 207 -6.02 -7.71 6.13
N PHE A 208 -6.61 -7.01 5.15
CA PHE A 208 -7.74 -7.47 4.36
C PHE A 208 -7.45 -7.31 2.87
N GLY A 209 -8.23 -8.03 2.07
CA GLY A 209 -8.38 -7.79 0.64
C GLY A 209 -9.69 -8.39 0.16
N PHE A 210 -10.28 -7.79 -0.85
CA PHE A 210 -11.48 -8.32 -1.50
C PHE A 210 -11.11 -8.92 -2.84
N SER A 211 -11.73 -10.05 -3.17
CA SER A 211 -11.64 -10.60 -4.52
C SER A 211 -12.35 -9.64 -5.49
N PRO A 212 -11.71 -9.29 -6.62
CA PRO A 212 -12.35 -8.44 -7.64
C PRO A 212 -13.42 -9.19 -8.44
N CYS A 213 -13.40 -10.53 -8.43
CA CYS A 213 -14.25 -11.37 -9.27
C CYS A 213 -15.27 -12.19 -8.48
N GLN A 214 -15.00 -12.48 -7.21
CA GLN A 214 -15.83 -13.34 -6.37
C GLN A 214 -16.33 -12.57 -5.14
N SER A 215 -17.47 -13.00 -4.57
CA SER A 215 -18.01 -12.42 -3.33
C SER A 215 -17.28 -12.97 -2.10
N VAL A 216 -15.96 -12.82 -2.08
CA VAL A 216 -15.03 -13.35 -1.09
C VAL A 216 -14.08 -12.26 -0.62
N TYR A 217 -13.78 -12.23 0.67
CA TYR A 217 -12.71 -11.43 1.24
C TYR A 217 -11.68 -12.32 1.93
N ALA A 218 -10.41 -11.93 1.86
CA ALA A 218 -9.32 -12.55 2.59
C ALA A 218 -8.98 -11.73 3.83
N CYS A 219 -8.68 -12.42 4.93
CA CYS A 219 -8.10 -11.85 6.14
C CYS A 219 -6.72 -12.44 6.37
N GLY A 220 -5.70 -11.61 6.52
CA GLY A 220 -4.40 -12.04 7.03
C GLY A 220 -4.31 -11.84 8.53
N SER A 221 -3.59 -12.75 9.22
CA SER A 221 -3.39 -12.65 10.66
C SER A 221 -1.91 -12.69 11.07
N TYR A 222 -1.62 -12.06 12.21
CA TYR A 222 -0.35 -12.23 12.92
C TYR A 222 -0.07 -13.67 13.38
N SER A 223 -1.05 -14.56 13.36
CA SER A 223 -0.85 -16.01 13.55
C SER A 223 -0.24 -16.72 12.32
N ARG A 224 0.16 -15.97 11.28
CA ARG A 224 0.83 -16.45 10.05
C ARG A 224 -0.08 -17.25 9.11
N CYS A 225 -1.39 -17.10 9.24
CA CYS A 225 -2.37 -17.72 8.36
C CYS A 225 -3.28 -16.66 7.73
N ALA A 226 -3.79 -16.98 6.55
CA ALA A 226 -4.80 -16.22 5.85
C ALA A 226 -6.08 -17.06 5.72
N GLY A 227 -7.23 -16.47 5.98
CA GLY A 227 -8.55 -17.10 5.80
C GLY A 227 -9.32 -16.42 4.68
N LEU A 228 -10.07 -17.20 3.89
CA LEU A 228 -11.02 -16.73 2.88
C LEU A 228 -12.43 -16.85 3.45
N TYR A 229 -13.21 -15.78 3.34
CA TYR A 229 -14.53 -15.68 3.94
C TYR A 229 -15.56 -15.19 2.92
N SER A 230 -16.79 -15.65 3.09
CA SER A 230 -17.95 -15.17 2.33
C SER A 230 -18.32 -13.75 2.74
N CYS A 231 -18.46 -12.84 1.77
CA CYS A 231 -18.90 -11.46 2.05
C CYS A 231 -20.33 -11.39 2.61
N GLN A 232 -21.18 -12.39 2.33
CA GLN A 232 -22.60 -12.36 2.69
C GLN A 232 -22.83 -12.52 4.19
N ASP A 233 -22.12 -13.45 4.82
CA ASP A 233 -22.39 -13.94 6.17
C ASP A 233 -21.13 -14.16 7.02
N GLY A 234 -19.94 -13.92 6.46
CA GLY A 234 -18.67 -14.12 7.15
C GLY A 234 -18.29 -15.59 7.34
N THR A 235 -18.92 -16.52 6.61
CA THR A 235 -18.58 -17.94 6.71
C THR A 235 -17.17 -18.20 6.19
N LEU A 236 -16.37 -18.96 6.95
CA LEU A 236 -15.02 -19.40 6.54
C LEU A 236 -15.13 -20.40 5.39
N LEU A 237 -14.62 -20.03 4.21
CA LEU A 237 -14.60 -20.84 3.00
C LEU A 237 -13.35 -21.70 2.90
N ALA A 238 -12.19 -21.12 3.21
CA ALA A 238 -10.91 -21.83 3.23
C ALA A 238 -9.94 -21.17 4.22
N LEU A 239 -9.08 -21.97 4.84
CA LEU A 239 -7.97 -21.50 5.66
C LEU A 239 -6.67 -21.93 4.99
N LEU A 240 -5.86 -20.97 4.57
CA LEU A 240 -4.60 -21.24 3.90
C LEU A 240 -3.57 -21.80 4.91
N PRO A 241 -2.77 -22.82 4.53
CA PRO A 241 -1.74 -23.40 5.38
C PRO A 241 -0.75 -22.36 5.88
N THR A 242 -0.24 -22.56 7.10
CA THR A 242 0.81 -21.71 7.66
C THR A 242 2.14 -22.00 7.00
N ARG A 243 2.53 -21.14 6.06
CA ARG A 243 3.82 -21.19 5.34
C ARG A 243 4.77 -20.06 5.70
N HIS A 244 4.21 -18.89 6.00
CA HIS A 244 4.99 -17.74 6.40
C HIS A 244 5.72 -17.96 7.74
N HIS A 245 6.92 -17.39 7.85
CA HIS A 245 7.71 -17.36 9.08
C HIS A 245 7.22 -16.23 10.01
N GLY A 246 6.71 -15.16 9.42
CA GLY A 246 6.21 -13.98 10.09
C GLY A 246 4.70 -13.89 10.13
N GLY A 247 4.17 -13.08 11.06
CA GLY A 247 2.76 -12.70 11.04
C GLY A 247 2.43 -11.96 9.74
N LEU A 248 1.27 -12.22 9.13
CA LEU A 248 0.90 -11.53 7.89
C LEU A 248 0.69 -10.05 8.16
N THR A 249 1.13 -9.21 7.25
CA THR A 249 0.96 -7.75 7.34
C THR A 249 0.34 -7.17 6.08
N HIS A 250 0.46 -7.84 4.93
CA HIS A 250 -0.13 -7.35 3.70
C HIS A 250 -0.58 -8.51 2.80
N LEU A 251 -1.63 -8.26 2.03
CA LEU A 251 -2.17 -9.21 1.07
C LEU A 251 -2.82 -8.45 -0.09
N LEU A 252 -2.83 -9.05 -1.27
CA LEU A 252 -3.47 -8.52 -2.47
C LEU A 252 -4.04 -9.66 -3.31
N PHE A 253 -5.24 -9.46 -3.87
CA PHE A 253 -5.77 -10.34 -4.91
C PHE A 253 -5.19 -9.96 -6.26
N SER A 254 -4.98 -10.94 -7.13
CA SER A 254 -4.77 -10.65 -8.54
C SER A 254 -6.03 -10.03 -9.18
N PRO A 255 -5.89 -9.17 -10.21
CA PRO A 255 -7.02 -8.54 -10.88
C PRO A 255 -8.03 -9.53 -11.49
N ASP A 256 -7.57 -10.72 -11.88
CA ASP A 256 -8.39 -11.82 -12.39
C ASP A 256 -9.06 -12.65 -11.28
N GLY A 257 -8.74 -12.38 -10.01
CA GLY A 257 -9.28 -13.06 -8.84
C GLY A 257 -8.82 -14.52 -8.65
N ASN A 258 -7.86 -15.01 -9.43
CA ASN A 258 -7.39 -16.40 -9.34
C ASN A 258 -6.26 -16.59 -8.32
N TYR A 259 -5.51 -15.55 -8.01
CA TYR A 259 -4.35 -15.61 -7.12
C TYR A 259 -4.51 -14.67 -5.92
N LEU A 260 -3.89 -15.06 -4.82
CA LEU A 260 -3.71 -14.23 -3.64
C LEU A 260 -2.22 -14.12 -3.34
N TYR A 261 -1.73 -12.90 -3.19
CA TYR A 261 -0.37 -12.63 -2.73
C TYR A 261 -0.40 -12.31 -1.24
N THR A 262 0.47 -12.93 -0.46
CA THR A 262 0.59 -12.65 0.99
C THR A 262 2.03 -12.36 1.39
N GLY A 263 2.21 -11.39 2.27
CA GLY A 263 3.51 -11.04 2.85
C GLY A 263 3.42 -10.81 4.35
N GLY A 264 4.48 -11.20 5.05
CA GLY A 264 4.61 -11.08 6.50
C GLY A 264 5.69 -10.11 6.97
N ARG A 265 5.65 -9.79 8.28
CA ARG A 265 6.75 -9.10 9.00
C ARG A 265 7.92 -10.04 9.23
N LYS A 266 9.15 -9.56 9.09
CA LYS A 266 10.37 -10.40 9.19
C LYS A 266 10.27 -11.68 8.34
N ASP A 267 9.65 -11.56 7.17
CA ASP A 267 9.41 -12.67 6.26
C ASP A 267 10.09 -12.39 4.91
N PRO A 268 11.05 -13.23 4.49
CA PRO A 268 11.83 -13.00 3.28
C PRO A 268 11.05 -13.29 1.99
N GLU A 269 9.79 -13.73 2.07
CA GLU A 269 9.03 -14.14 0.90
C GLU A 269 7.66 -13.46 0.82
N ILE A 270 7.23 -13.19 -0.41
CA ILE A 270 5.82 -13.01 -0.76
C ILE A 270 5.37 -14.31 -1.41
N LEU A 271 4.29 -14.90 -0.91
CA LEU A 271 3.75 -16.15 -1.44
C LEU A 271 2.59 -15.86 -2.38
N CYS A 272 2.60 -16.52 -3.55
CA CYS A 272 1.47 -16.53 -4.48
C CYS A 272 0.66 -17.83 -4.29
N TRP A 273 -0.59 -17.69 -3.88
CA TRP A 273 -1.52 -18.80 -3.65
C TRP A 273 -2.47 -18.94 -4.83
N ASP A 274 -2.68 -20.17 -5.30
CA ASP A 274 -3.77 -20.46 -6.23
C ASP A 274 -5.10 -20.57 -5.46
N LEU A 275 -6.08 -19.75 -5.82
CA LEU A 275 -7.40 -19.79 -5.20
C LEU A 275 -8.32 -20.84 -5.82
N ARG A 276 -7.97 -21.39 -7.00
CA ARG A 276 -8.67 -22.52 -7.62
C ARG A 276 -8.37 -23.82 -6.87
N GLU A 277 -7.18 -23.89 -6.26
CA GLU A 277 -6.73 -24.99 -5.40
C GLU A 277 -6.22 -24.43 -4.05
N PRO A 278 -7.13 -24.03 -3.14
CA PRO A 278 -6.76 -23.38 -1.90
C PRO A 278 -5.78 -24.21 -1.07
N GLY A 279 -4.60 -23.63 -0.83
CA GLY A 279 -3.57 -24.21 0.02
C GLY A 279 -2.29 -24.64 -0.70
N LYS A 280 -2.27 -24.51 -2.03
CA LYS A 280 -1.06 -24.66 -2.83
C LYS A 280 -0.39 -23.31 -3.05
N VAL A 281 0.92 -23.24 -2.80
CA VAL A 281 1.76 -22.10 -3.19
C VAL A 281 2.26 -22.36 -4.61
N LEU A 282 1.98 -21.47 -5.55
CA LEU A 282 2.45 -21.60 -6.93
C LEU A 282 3.93 -21.25 -7.03
N PHE A 283 4.29 -20.08 -6.52
CA PHE A 283 5.67 -19.59 -6.50
C PHE A 283 5.84 -18.58 -5.35
N SER A 284 7.10 -18.31 -4.98
CA SER A 284 7.44 -17.29 -4.00
C SER A 284 8.35 -16.20 -4.60
N LEU A 285 8.25 -14.99 -4.07
CA LEU A 285 9.04 -13.83 -4.47
C LEU A 285 9.98 -13.46 -3.31
N LYS A 286 11.30 -13.56 -3.54
CA LYS A 286 12.30 -13.29 -2.50
C LYS A 286 12.57 -11.80 -2.33
N ARG A 287 12.39 -11.30 -1.11
CA ARG A 287 12.65 -9.93 -0.69
C ARG A 287 13.44 -9.86 0.62
N ASN A 288 14.03 -8.72 0.94
CA ASN A 288 14.77 -8.51 2.17
C ASN A 288 13.94 -7.75 3.21
N VAL A 289 13.33 -8.47 4.15
CA VAL A 289 12.50 -7.88 5.21
C VAL A 289 13.00 -8.32 6.57
N ALA A 290 13.73 -7.42 7.26
CA ALA A 290 14.24 -7.63 8.61
C ALA A 290 13.47 -6.82 9.69
N THR A 291 12.46 -6.05 9.28
CA THR A 291 11.66 -5.18 10.16
C THR A 291 10.36 -5.82 10.66
N ASN A 292 9.87 -5.35 11.81
CA ASN A 292 8.52 -5.65 12.31
C ASN A 292 7.44 -4.76 11.69
N GLN A 293 7.83 -3.70 10.99
CA GLN A 293 6.91 -2.79 10.32
C GLN A 293 6.24 -3.48 9.12
N ARG A 294 5.08 -2.96 8.72
CA ARG A 294 4.40 -3.38 7.49
C ARG A 294 5.17 -2.81 6.30
N ILE A 295 5.54 -3.69 5.37
CA ILE A 295 6.04 -3.31 4.05
C ILE A 295 4.94 -3.64 3.04
N TYR A 296 4.40 -2.61 2.40
CA TYR A 296 3.44 -2.73 1.33
C TYR A 296 4.14 -3.23 0.06
N PHE A 297 3.43 -4.06 -0.68
CA PHE A 297 3.74 -4.41 -2.05
C PHE A 297 2.49 -4.12 -2.87
N ASP A 298 2.63 -3.88 -4.17
CA ASP A 298 1.50 -3.57 -5.04
C ASP A 298 1.58 -4.37 -6.34
N LEU A 299 0.43 -4.58 -6.97
CA LEU A 299 0.28 -5.36 -8.20
C LEU A 299 -0.43 -4.49 -9.23
N ASP A 300 0.11 -4.44 -10.44
CA ASP A 300 -0.47 -3.67 -11.51
C ASP A 300 -1.86 -4.20 -11.94
N LEU A 301 -2.63 -3.36 -12.62
CA LEU A 301 -3.99 -3.71 -13.05
C LEU A 301 -4.05 -4.85 -14.07
N SER A 302 -2.95 -5.11 -14.79
CA SER A 302 -2.86 -6.27 -15.68
C SER A 302 -2.52 -7.57 -14.93
N GLY A 303 -2.05 -7.46 -13.69
CA GLY A 303 -1.60 -8.59 -12.87
C GLY A 303 -0.23 -9.13 -13.26
N ARG A 304 0.52 -8.43 -14.13
CA ARG A 304 1.84 -8.79 -14.63
C ARG A 304 2.97 -8.40 -13.69
N TYR A 305 2.98 -7.18 -13.17
CA TYR A 305 4.10 -6.65 -12.39
C TYR A 305 3.74 -6.50 -10.92
N LEU A 306 4.45 -7.25 -10.07
CA LEU A 306 4.40 -7.07 -8.62
C LEU A 306 5.63 -6.30 -8.16
N LEU A 307 5.43 -5.28 -7.32
CA LEU A 307 6.48 -4.45 -6.75
C LEU A 307 6.50 -4.54 -5.23
N SER A 308 7.67 -4.75 -4.63
CA SER A 308 7.86 -4.71 -3.16
C SER A 308 9.13 -3.96 -2.81
N GLY A 309 9.05 -3.18 -1.74
CA GLY A 309 10.21 -2.56 -1.09
C GLY A 309 10.89 -3.55 -0.16
N ASP A 310 12.05 -3.13 0.34
CA ASP A 310 12.86 -3.91 1.28
C ASP A 310 13.43 -3.01 2.40
N THR A 311 14.12 -3.63 3.36
CA THR A 311 14.66 -2.92 4.55
C THR A 311 15.87 -2.03 4.21
N GLU A 312 16.51 -2.23 3.06
CA GLU A 312 17.71 -1.54 2.62
C GLU A 312 17.41 -0.44 1.58
N GLY A 313 16.13 -0.17 1.31
CA GLY A 313 15.69 0.87 0.38
C GLY A 313 15.63 0.46 -1.09
N VAL A 314 15.76 -0.84 -1.38
CA VAL A 314 15.68 -1.39 -2.73
C VAL A 314 14.24 -1.78 -3.04
N VAL A 315 13.77 -1.34 -4.21
CA VAL A 315 12.50 -1.83 -4.79
C VAL A 315 12.83 -2.95 -5.76
N SER A 316 12.17 -4.09 -5.56
CA SER A 316 12.22 -5.24 -6.47
C SER A 316 10.93 -5.33 -7.26
N VAL A 317 11.06 -5.64 -8.55
CA VAL A 317 9.95 -5.84 -9.48
C VAL A 317 9.99 -7.26 -10.03
N TRP A 318 8.86 -7.96 -10.00
CA TRP A 318 8.71 -9.31 -10.55
C TRP A 318 7.67 -9.32 -11.66
N ASP A 319 7.95 -10.04 -12.74
CA ASP A 319 6.97 -10.33 -13.80
C ASP A 319 6.33 -11.70 -13.53
N THR A 320 5.08 -11.68 -13.08
CA THR A 320 4.28 -12.86 -12.71
C THR A 320 4.03 -13.79 -13.90
N GLN A 321 4.10 -13.29 -15.15
CA GLN A 321 3.91 -14.10 -16.35
C GLN A 321 5.12 -14.97 -16.66
N THR A 322 6.29 -14.64 -16.09
CA THR A 322 7.52 -15.45 -16.24
C THR A 322 7.58 -16.62 -15.27
N ALA A 323 6.57 -16.78 -14.41
CA ALA A 323 6.50 -17.90 -13.48
C ALA A 323 6.43 -19.24 -14.25
N PRO A 324 7.26 -20.23 -13.91
CA PRO A 324 7.22 -21.53 -14.56
C PRO A 324 5.87 -22.22 -14.31
N PRO A 325 5.19 -22.73 -15.35
CA PRO A 325 3.84 -23.28 -15.23
C PRO A 325 3.78 -24.64 -14.53
N ASP A 326 4.90 -25.37 -14.45
CA ASP A 326 4.92 -26.80 -14.09
C ASP A 326 5.77 -27.13 -12.85
N VAL A 327 6.27 -26.13 -12.13
CA VAL A 327 7.09 -26.34 -10.92
C VAL A 327 6.46 -25.60 -9.74
N ASP A 328 5.98 -26.40 -8.79
CA ASP A 328 5.40 -25.89 -7.56
C ASP A 328 6.49 -25.35 -6.63
N GLU A 329 6.22 -24.18 -6.03
CA GLU A 329 7.06 -23.55 -5.02
C GLU A 329 8.42 -23.05 -5.53
N ASP A 330 8.49 -22.67 -6.81
CA ASP A 330 9.70 -22.09 -7.36
C ASP A 330 9.89 -20.63 -6.94
N LEU A 331 11.16 -20.22 -6.87
CA LEU A 331 11.56 -18.87 -6.54
C LEU A 331 11.61 -18.01 -7.80
N LEU A 332 10.63 -17.12 -7.96
CA LEU A 332 10.62 -16.17 -9.06
C LEU A 332 11.70 -15.11 -8.84
N GLN A 333 12.61 -14.99 -9.81
CA GLN A 333 13.65 -13.96 -9.77
C GLN A 333 13.05 -12.60 -10.12
N PRO A 334 13.49 -11.52 -9.47
CA PRO A 334 13.07 -10.18 -9.86
C PRO A 334 13.62 -9.85 -11.24
N GLN A 335 12.77 -9.25 -12.06
CA GLN A 335 13.15 -8.69 -13.35
C GLN A 335 14.04 -7.47 -13.16
N LEU A 336 13.70 -6.62 -12.19
CA LEU A 336 14.40 -5.36 -11.92
C LEU A 336 14.59 -5.15 -10.42
N ARG A 337 15.73 -4.57 -10.06
CA ARG A 337 16.00 -4.03 -8.73
C ARG A 337 16.64 -2.66 -8.88
N PHE A 338 16.09 -1.67 -8.18
CA PHE A 338 16.67 -0.33 -8.16
C PHE A 338 16.64 0.26 -6.74
N GLN A 339 17.61 1.11 -6.44
CA GLN A 339 17.67 1.83 -5.16
C GLN A 339 16.66 2.98 -5.22
N ALA A 340 15.58 2.89 -4.45
CA ALA A 340 14.58 3.95 -4.37
C ALA A 340 14.89 4.94 -3.24
N HIS A 341 15.37 4.41 -2.11
CA HIS A 341 15.58 5.16 -0.86
C HIS A 341 16.86 4.69 -0.18
N TRP A 342 17.38 5.42 0.80
CA TRP A 342 18.55 5.02 1.60
C TRP A 342 18.18 4.44 2.97
N ASP A 343 16.89 4.32 3.26
CA ASP A 343 16.32 3.63 4.41
C ASP A 343 15.19 2.68 3.93
N CYS A 344 14.56 1.96 4.85
CA CYS A 344 13.51 0.99 4.57
C CYS A 344 12.39 1.54 3.68
N THR A 345 12.17 0.92 2.51
CA THR A 345 11.05 1.25 1.64
C THR A 345 9.80 0.53 2.14
N ASN A 346 9.01 1.23 2.95
CA ASN A 346 7.83 0.67 3.59
C ASN A 346 6.56 0.75 2.72
N GLY A 347 6.45 1.74 1.83
CA GLY A 347 5.26 1.95 1.00
C GLY A 347 5.58 1.85 -0.48
N ILE A 348 4.69 1.18 -1.20
CA ILE A 348 4.66 1.07 -2.64
C ILE A 348 3.20 1.18 -3.07
N SER A 349 2.93 2.04 -4.04
CA SER A 349 1.61 2.14 -4.67
C SER A 349 1.76 2.51 -6.14
N ILE A 350 1.18 1.69 -7.02
CA ILE A 350 1.14 1.88 -8.47
C ILE A 350 -0.06 2.77 -8.80
N HIS A 351 0.14 3.73 -9.70
CA HIS A 351 -0.93 4.63 -10.10
C HIS A 351 -1.98 3.89 -10.95
N PRO A 352 -3.28 4.14 -10.76
CA PRO A 352 -4.36 3.38 -11.40
C PRO A 352 -4.50 3.59 -12.92
N PHE A 353 -3.95 4.67 -13.50
CA PHE A 353 -4.16 5.01 -14.92
C PHE A 353 -2.92 5.43 -15.72
N MET A 354 -1.77 5.57 -15.07
CA MET A 354 -0.54 6.10 -15.66
C MET A 354 0.63 5.24 -15.16
N PRO A 355 1.75 5.17 -15.88
CA PRO A 355 2.92 4.41 -15.44
C PRO A 355 3.70 5.21 -14.39
N LEU A 356 3.03 5.55 -13.30
CA LEU A 356 3.58 6.23 -12.14
C LEU A 356 3.63 5.28 -10.95
N LEU A 357 4.65 5.46 -10.12
CA LEU A 357 4.86 4.72 -8.89
C LEU A 357 5.11 5.71 -7.75
N ALA A 358 4.39 5.55 -6.65
CA ALA A 358 4.68 6.24 -5.40
C ALA A 358 5.38 5.28 -4.45
N THR A 359 6.47 5.73 -3.82
CA THR A 359 7.18 4.97 -2.78
C THR A 359 7.40 5.82 -1.54
N SER A 360 7.38 5.20 -0.36
CA SER A 360 7.66 5.88 0.90
C SER A 360 8.74 5.18 1.71
N SER A 361 9.53 5.98 2.42
CA SER A 361 10.69 5.52 3.18
C SER A 361 10.61 5.82 4.67
N GLY A 362 11.37 5.03 5.42
CA GLY A 362 11.74 5.28 6.79
C GLY A 362 11.39 4.11 7.71
N GLN A 363 12.15 4.01 8.79
CA GLN A 363 11.86 3.09 9.90
C GLN A 363 12.30 3.69 11.22
N ARG A 364 11.83 3.09 12.32
CA ARG A 364 12.32 3.49 13.64
C ARG A 364 13.77 3.03 13.80
N GLN A 365 14.65 3.98 14.07
CA GLN A 365 16.06 3.69 14.35
C GLN A 365 16.22 3.41 15.85
N PHE A 366 17.08 2.46 16.19
CA PHE A 366 17.45 2.16 17.58
C PHE A 366 18.93 2.49 17.72
N PRO A 367 19.29 3.73 18.12
CA PRO A 367 20.68 4.05 18.38
C PRO A 367 21.20 3.12 19.48
N TRP A 368 22.35 2.50 19.24
CA TRP A 368 23.05 1.75 20.28
C TRP A 368 23.29 2.68 21.47
N PRO A 369 23.10 2.23 22.71
CA PRO A 369 23.51 3.02 23.86
C PRO A 369 25.00 3.32 23.67
N ALA A 370 25.36 4.59 23.54
CA ALA A 370 26.75 4.98 23.73
C ALA A 370 27.11 4.53 25.14
N ASP A 371 28.15 3.71 25.29
CA ASP A 371 28.66 3.36 26.61
C ASP A 371 28.83 4.66 27.38
N SER A 372 28.09 4.76 28.48
CA SER A 372 28.22 5.88 29.40
C SER A 372 29.68 5.84 29.84
N GLU A 373 30.48 6.82 29.42
CA GLU A 373 31.81 7.12 29.97
C GLU A 373 31.66 7.31 31.48
N GLY A 374 31.73 6.18 32.19
CA GLY A 374 31.68 6.06 33.63
C GLY A 374 33.05 5.64 34.07
N ASP A 375 33.70 6.52 34.83
CA ASP A 375 34.99 6.35 35.47
C ASP A 375 35.27 4.91 35.94
N SER A 376 36.15 4.20 35.24
CA SER A 376 36.95 3.16 35.84
C SER A 376 38.26 2.99 35.08
N ALA A 377 39.31 3.60 35.61
CA ALA A 377 40.68 3.28 35.27
C ALA A 377 40.97 1.83 35.71
N SER A 378 41.22 0.94 34.76
CA SER A 378 42.04 -0.25 34.97
C SER A 378 42.65 -0.70 33.66
N ASP A 379 43.99 -0.68 33.61
CA ASP A 379 44.82 -1.19 32.52
C ASP A 379 44.50 -2.66 32.19
N GLY A 380 44.41 -2.96 30.90
CA GLY A 380 44.32 -4.33 30.39
C GLY A 380 44.39 -4.34 28.86
N GLU A 381 45.57 -4.69 28.33
CA GLU A 381 45.81 -4.89 26.91
C GLU A 381 44.87 -5.93 26.29
N GLY A 382 44.20 -5.56 25.19
CA GLY A 382 43.38 -6.47 24.40
C GLY A 382 42.71 -5.71 23.28
N GLY A 383 43.31 -5.71 22.09
CA GLY A 383 42.76 -5.06 20.91
C GLY A 383 41.48 -5.76 20.44
N GLU A 384 40.34 -5.11 20.64
CA GLU A 384 39.14 -5.35 19.84
C GLU A 384 38.87 -4.09 19.03
N ALA A 385 38.74 -4.27 17.72
CA ALA A 385 38.42 -3.20 16.78
C ALA A 385 37.08 -2.60 17.16
N VAL A 386 37.12 -1.40 17.73
CA VAL A 386 35.95 -0.54 17.94
C VAL A 386 35.34 -0.30 16.56
N MET A 387 34.22 -0.98 16.27
CA MET A 387 33.43 -0.72 15.09
C MET A 387 32.98 0.75 15.17
N SER A 388 33.36 1.54 14.18
CA SER A 388 32.90 2.92 14.03
C SER A 388 31.37 2.95 14.08
N PRO A 389 30.75 3.94 14.76
CA PRO A 389 29.31 4.10 14.72
C PRO A 389 28.90 4.23 13.25
N GLN A 390 28.14 3.26 12.75
CA GLN A 390 27.50 3.38 11.44
C GLN A 390 26.65 4.65 11.52
N GLU A 391 26.99 5.67 10.73
CA GLU A 391 26.12 6.81 10.51
C GLU A 391 24.79 6.25 9.97
N THR A 392 23.81 6.07 10.86
CA THR A 392 22.46 5.67 10.49
C THR A 392 21.89 6.77 9.61
N ARG A 393 21.93 6.57 8.29
CA ARG A 393 21.31 7.46 7.30
C ARG A 393 19.79 7.37 7.48
N GLN A 394 19.19 8.39 8.09
CA GLN A 394 17.74 8.54 8.11
C GLN A 394 17.29 9.12 6.76
N ASP A 395 16.43 8.38 6.06
CA ASP A 395 15.78 8.81 4.82
C ASP A 395 14.27 8.66 4.99
N ASN A 396 13.59 9.76 5.35
CA ASN A 396 12.14 9.82 5.52
C ASN A 396 11.55 10.64 4.38
N THR A 397 11.10 9.96 3.34
CA THR A 397 10.68 10.62 2.11
C THR A 397 9.49 9.93 1.47
N LEU A 398 8.67 10.73 0.78
CA LEU A 398 7.72 10.27 -0.23
C LEU A 398 8.32 10.58 -1.59
N SER A 399 8.45 9.59 -2.47
CA SER A 399 9.02 9.77 -3.82
C SER A 399 8.03 9.32 -4.88
N LEU A 400 7.99 10.07 -5.98
CA LEU A 400 7.17 9.78 -7.16
C LEU A 400 8.09 9.46 -8.34
N TRP A 401 7.78 8.37 -9.04
CA TRP A 401 8.61 7.79 -10.09
C TRP A 401 7.80 7.60 -11.36
N TRP A 402 8.44 7.84 -12.50
CA TRP A 402 7.96 7.45 -13.81
C TRP A 402 8.54 6.09 -14.19
N ALA A 403 7.66 5.13 -14.47
CA ALA A 403 8.00 3.77 -14.86
C ALA A 403 7.48 3.43 -16.27
N GLY A 404 7.24 4.44 -17.11
CA GLY A 404 6.87 4.25 -18.51
C GLY A 404 8.07 4.37 -19.45
N PRO A 405 7.89 4.14 -20.76
CA PRO A 405 8.96 4.24 -21.73
C PRO A 405 9.54 5.66 -21.76
N LEU A 406 10.84 5.77 -21.60
CA LEU A 406 11.60 7.02 -21.73
C LEU A 406 11.93 7.22 -23.22
N GLY A 407 10.98 7.76 -23.99
CA GLY A 407 11.13 8.05 -25.43
C GLY A 407 11.03 9.54 -25.75
N PRO A 408 11.59 10.01 -26.89
CA PRO A 408 11.77 11.43 -27.18
C PRO A 408 10.44 12.08 -27.61
N ALA A 409 9.63 12.52 -26.65
CA ALA A 409 8.41 13.28 -26.92
C ALA A 409 8.67 14.76 -27.32
N ALA A 410 9.89 15.10 -27.75
CA ALA A 410 10.28 16.45 -28.19
C ALA A 410 10.59 16.57 -29.71
N GLU A 411 10.65 15.48 -30.47
CA GLU A 411 10.89 15.51 -31.92
C GLU A 411 9.74 14.83 -32.68
N GLY A 412 8.55 15.43 -32.64
CA GLY A 412 7.40 15.02 -33.46
C GLY A 412 6.60 16.19 -34.04
N GLY A 413 7.06 17.42 -33.86
CA GLY A 413 6.34 18.64 -34.22
C GLY A 413 6.92 19.42 -35.40
N GLN A 414 7.92 18.89 -36.12
CA GLN A 414 8.46 19.52 -37.33
C GLN A 414 8.83 18.45 -38.35
N GLU A 415 7.97 18.29 -39.36
CA GLU A 415 8.26 17.98 -40.77
C GLU A 415 7.13 17.16 -41.39
N GLN A 416 6.13 17.85 -41.93
CA GLN A 416 5.50 17.55 -43.22
C GLN A 416 4.51 18.66 -43.58
N SER A 417 5.04 19.77 -44.09
CA SER A 417 4.28 20.76 -44.85
C SER A 417 5.19 21.35 -45.93
N THR A 418 5.54 20.54 -46.92
CA THR A 418 6.06 21.03 -48.20
C THR A 418 5.74 20.03 -49.31
N ALA A 419 5.19 20.56 -50.40
CA ALA A 419 4.75 19.91 -51.65
C ALA A 419 3.49 19.04 -51.51
N VAL A 420 2.36 19.33 -52.15
CA VAL A 420 2.20 19.52 -53.61
C VAL A 420 1.03 20.47 -53.88
N ALA A 421 1.29 21.56 -54.61
CA ALA A 421 0.28 22.31 -55.35
C ALA A 421 0.91 22.73 -56.69
N GLU A 422 0.74 21.88 -57.70
CA GLU A 422 0.84 22.26 -59.11
C GLU A 422 -0.26 21.52 -59.89
N ALA A 423 -0.87 22.27 -60.82
CA ALA A 423 -2.00 22.00 -61.73
C ALA A 423 -3.41 22.28 -61.18
#